data_AF-A0AAD4C9J3-F1
#
_entry.id   AF-A0AAD4C9J3-F1
#
_cell.length_a   1.000
_cell.length_b   1.000
_cell.length_c   1.000
_cell.angle_alpha   90.00
_cell.angle_beta   90.00
_cell.angle_gamma   90.00
#
_symmetry.space_group_name_H-M   'P 1'
#
loop_
_entity.id
_entity.type
_entity.pdbx_description
1 polymer ?
#
loop_
_entity_poly.entity_id
_entity_poly.type
_entity_poly.pdbx_seq_one_letter_code
_entity_poly.pdbx_strand_id
1 'polypeptide(L)'
;MKMNVPEVLKVLFVDDWEAITKNNQLVSLPRTPNHVAKMGKQTSLRDPDLVLPTIISGLIVYFDRSLGANLLYRFERPQYAEIRKTKGWQKDVSSIYGAEHLLRMLVSLPQMVVSSTMDAESIGLVKDYVNELLSFLVAERDRLFLSEYQSASLQYQNISRS
;
A
#
# COMPACT_ATOMS: atom_id res chain seq x y z
N MET A 1 -8.90 -15.40 7.83
CA MET A 1 -9.25 -13.98 8.03
C MET A 1 -10.03 -13.49 6.81
N LYS A 2 -11.26 -12.97 6.98
CA LYS A 2 -12.01 -12.31 5.90
C LYS A 2 -11.95 -10.81 6.14
N MET A 3 -11.43 -10.06 5.17
CA MET A 3 -11.39 -8.61 5.21
C MET A 3 -12.60 -8.04 4.48
N ASN A 4 -13.30 -7.13 5.14
CA ASN A 4 -14.39 -6.39 4.53
C ASN A 4 -13.83 -5.07 4.03
N VAL A 5 -13.29 -5.08 2.81
CA VAL A 5 -12.81 -3.84 2.18
C VAL A 5 -14.03 -3.01 1.78
N PRO A 6 -14.14 -1.75 2.23
CA PRO A 6 -15.21 -0.84 1.81
C PRO A 6 -15.32 -0.71 0.29
N GLU A 7 -16.53 -0.58 -0.23
CA GLU A 7 -16.77 -0.54 -1.69
C GLU A 7 -16.03 0.61 -2.37
N VAL A 8 -15.96 1.77 -1.71
CA VAL A 8 -15.20 2.94 -2.17
C VAL A 8 -13.73 2.60 -2.43
N LEU A 9 -13.10 1.84 -1.54
CA LEU A 9 -11.69 1.44 -1.70
C LEU A 9 -11.54 0.37 -2.79
N LYS A 10 -12.54 -0.47 -3.03
CA LYS A 10 -12.51 -1.41 -4.16
C LYS A 10 -12.55 -0.68 -5.50
N VAL A 11 -13.38 0.35 -5.62
CA VAL A 11 -13.42 1.20 -6.81
C VAL A 11 -12.05 1.82 -7.05
N LEU A 12 -11.46 2.45 -6.02
CA LEU A 12 -10.10 3.01 -6.13
C LEU A 12 -9.05 1.96 -6.53
N PHE A 13 -9.15 0.73 -6.02
CA PHE A 13 -8.24 -0.35 -6.39
C PHE A 13 -8.41 -0.79 -7.85
N VAL A 14 -9.64 -0.83 -8.36
CA VAL A 14 -9.92 -1.13 -9.77
C VAL A 14 -9.42 0.01 -10.66
N ASP A 15 -9.68 1.26 -10.30
CA ASP A 15 -9.22 2.44 -11.04
C ASP A 15 -7.69 2.50 -11.10
N ASP A 16 -7.01 2.23 -9.99
CA ASP A 16 -5.55 2.13 -9.91
C ASP A 16 -5.00 1.03 -10.85
N TRP A 17 -5.63 -0.14 -10.85
CA TRP A 17 -5.28 -1.23 -11.75
C TRP A 17 -5.47 -0.83 -13.23
N GLU A 18 -6.58 -0.20 -13.59
CA GLU A 18 -6.85 0.26 -14.95
C GLU A 18 -5.87 1.34 -15.40
N ALA A 19 -5.59 2.32 -14.54
CA ALA A 19 -4.64 3.40 -14.81
C ALA A 19 -3.26 2.86 -15.19
N ILE A 20 -2.77 1.87 -14.43
CA ILE A 20 -1.42 1.34 -14.63
C ILE A 20 -1.35 0.31 -15.75
N THR A 21 -2.34 -0.60 -15.83
CA THR A 21 -2.27 -1.73 -16.77
C THR A 21 -2.86 -1.43 -18.14
N LYS A 22 -3.88 -0.55 -18.24
CA LYS A 22 -4.54 -0.20 -19.50
C LYS A 22 -4.13 1.17 -20.01
N ASN A 23 -4.06 2.16 -19.13
CA ASN A 23 -3.84 3.56 -19.54
C ASN A 23 -2.35 3.95 -19.62
N ASN A 24 -1.42 3.03 -19.30
CA ASN A 24 0.02 3.28 -19.26
C ASN A 24 0.38 4.48 -18.37
N GLN A 25 -0.32 4.64 -17.25
CA GLN A 25 -0.06 5.68 -16.28
C GLN A 25 0.77 5.14 -15.11
N LEU A 26 1.46 6.03 -14.41
CA LEU A 26 2.28 5.73 -13.26
C LEU A 26 2.00 6.73 -12.15
N VAL A 27 2.12 6.23 -10.93
CA VAL A 27 2.19 7.07 -9.75
C VAL A 27 3.55 7.77 -9.74
N SER A 28 3.56 9.10 -9.57
CA SER A 28 4.78 9.88 -9.46
C SER A 28 5.48 9.59 -8.13
N LEU A 29 6.76 9.23 -8.20
CA LEU A 29 7.59 8.93 -7.03
C LEU A 29 8.71 9.99 -6.91
N PRO A 30 9.08 10.42 -5.68
CA PRO A 30 8.52 9.99 -4.38
C PRO A 30 7.12 10.57 -4.14
N ARG A 31 6.22 9.78 -3.57
CA ARG A 31 4.89 10.24 -3.20
C ARG A 31 4.96 11.19 -2.01
N THR A 32 3.99 12.09 -1.94
CA THR A 32 3.70 12.92 -0.77
C THR A 32 2.18 13.10 -0.75
N PRO A 33 1.48 12.79 0.35
CA PRO A 33 1.96 12.26 1.63
C PRO A 33 2.33 10.75 1.64
N ASN A 34 3.44 10.37 2.29
CA ASN A 34 3.82 8.97 2.56
C ASN A 34 3.39 8.59 3.97
N HIS A 35 2.12 8.21 4.15
CA HIS A 35 1.58 8.07 5.51
C HIS A 35 0.78 6.77 5.70
N VAL A 36 1.51 5.67 5.91
CA VAL A 36 1.04 4.59 6.82
C VAL A 36 1.06 5.09 8.28
N ALA A 37 1.97 6.02 8.59
CA ALA A 37 2.30 6.44 9.95
C ALA A 37 1.33 7.45 10.61
N LYS A 38 0.30 7.93 9.91
CA LYS A 38 -0.72 8.84 10.46
C LYS A 38 -2.09 8.18 10.62
N MET A 39 -2.12 6.87 10.90
CA MET A 39 -3.29 6.27 11.54
C MET A 39 -3.70 7.17 12.71
N GLY A 40 -4.90 7.74 12.63
CA GLY A 40 -5.37 8.70 13.63
C GLY A 40 -5.28 8.07 15.01
N LYS A 41 -4.70 8.79 15.97
CA LYS A 41 -4.63 8.40 17.39
C LYS A 41 -6.00 8.14 18.03
N GLN A 42 -7.09 8.37 17.30
CA GLN A 42 -8.46 8.12 17.73
C GLN A 42 -8.92 6.77 17.21
N THR A 43 -8.47 5.71 17.89
CA THR A 43 -9.02 4.36 17.74
C THR A 43 -9.62 3.97 19.09
N SER A 44 -10.84 3.44 19.08
CA SER A 44 -11.51 2.92 20.28
C SER A 44 -11.12 1.47 20.62
N LEU A 45 -10.20 0.90 19.84
CA LEU A 45 -9.70 -0.47 20.03
C LEU A 45 -8.88 -0.62 21.32
N ARG A 46 -8.73 -1.88 21.74
CA ARG A 46 -8.04 -2.29 22.98
C ARG A 46 -6.58 -1.84 23.01
N ASP A 47 -6.19 -1.12 24.06
CA ASP A 47 -4.80 -0.68 24.33
C ASP A 47 -4.11 -0.02 23.12
N PRO A 48 -4.69 1.06 22.56
CA PRO A 48 -4.26 1.64 21.29
C PRO A 48 -2.81 2.14 21.37
N ASP A 49 -2.38 2.71 22.49
CA ASP A 49 -1.02 3.24 22.62
C ASP A 49 0.06 2.14 22.61
N LEU A 50 -0.27 0.91 23.00
CA LEU A 50 0.67 -0.21 23.04
C LEU A 50 0.65 -1.03 21.74
N VAL A 51 -0.54 -1.28 21.21
CA VAL A 51 -0.73 -2.18 20.06
C VAL A 51 -0.52 -1.45 18.74
N LEU A 52 -0.98 -0.21 18.62
CA LEU A 52 -0.92 0.55 17.37
C LEU A 52 0.51 0.71 16.83
N PRO A 53 1.54 1.05 17.64
CA PRO A 53 2.91 1.14 17.14
C PRO A 53 3.43 -0.20 16.61
N THR A 54 3.09 -1.30 17.28
CA THR A 54 3.48 -2.65 16.86
C THR A 54 2.84 -3.04 15.53
N ILE A 55 1.55 -2.78 15.37
CA ILE A 55 0.82 -3.06 14.12
C ILE A 55 1.37 -2.21 12.98
N ILE A 56 1.57 -0.90 13.20
CA ILE A 56 2.14 0.00 12.19
C ILE A 56 3.54 -0.46 11.78
N SER A 57 4.39 -0.80 12.74
CA SER A 57 5.73 -1.32 12.47
C SER A 57 5.68 -2.61 11.65
N GLY A 58 4.80 -3.55 12.01
CA GLY A 58 4.58 -4.78 11.26
C GLY A 58 4.09 -4.54 9.82
N LEU A 59 3.16 -3.61 9.64
CA LEU A 59 2.67 -3.23 8.30
C LEU A 59 3.76 -2.58 7.45
N ILE A 60 4.60 -1.73 8.04
CA ILE A 60 5.75 -1.11 7.34
C ILE A 60 6.75 -2.16 6.90
N VAL A 61 7.21 -3.02 7.82
CA VAL A 61 8.16 -4.11 7.52
C VAL A 61 7.59 -5.01 6.43
N TYR A 62 6.29 -5.31 6.50
CA TYR A 62 5.64 -6.12 5.50
C TYR A 62 5.57 -5.43 4.13
N PHE A 63 5.18 -4.15 4.11
CA PHE A 63 5.16 -3.34 2.91
C PHE A 63 6.52 -3.34 2.23
N ASP A 64 7.58 -3.11 3.00
CA ASP A 64 8.94 -3.04 2.47
C ASP A 64 9.40 -4.36 1.86
N ARG A 65 9.03 -5.49 2.47
CA ARG A 65 9.37 -6.83 1.97
C ARG A 65 8.54 -7.21 0.74
N SER A 66 7.28 -6.81 0.68
CA SER A 66 6.34 -7.29 -0.34
C SER A 66 6.20 -6.40 -1.55
N LEU A 67 6.59 -5.13 -1.45
CA LEU A 67 6.47 -4.20 -2.55
C LEU A 67 7.11 -4.73 -3.84
N GLY A 68 8.41 -5.07 -3.78
CA GLY A 68 9.15 -5.57 -4.93
C GLY A 68 8.74 -6.96 -5.41
N ALA A 69 8.13 -7.76 -4.53
CA ALA A 69 7.71 -9.13 -4.85
C ALA A 69 6.34 -9.14 -5.54
N ASN A 70 5.33 -8.57 -4.87
CA ASN A 70 3.92 -8.88 -5.13
C ASN A 70 3.01 -7.65 -5.33
N LEU A 71 3.43 -6.44 -4.92
CA LEU A 71 2.53 -5.26 -4.95
C LEU A 71 2.63 -4.44 -6.24
N LEU A 72 3.73 -4.58 -6.99
CA LEU A 72 3.96 -3.83 -8.23
C LEU A 72 3.42 -4.59 -9.44
N TYR A 73 2.68 -3.88 -10.29
CA TYR A 73 2.30 -4.39 -11.60
C TYR A 73 3.52 -4.49 -12.51
N ARG A 74 3.44 -5.31 -13.56
CA ARG A 74 4.53 -5.48 -14.52
C ARG A 74 5.00 -4.14 -15.09
N PHE A 75 4.06 -3.23 -15.36
CA PHE A 75 4.34 -1.90 -15.91
C PHE A 75 5.17 -1.00 -14.98
N GLU A 76 5.08 -1.18 -13.65
CA GLU A 76 5.82 -0.37 -12.67
C GLU A 76 7.24 -0.90 -12.40
N ARG A 77 7.56 -2.13 -12.84
CA ARG A 77 8.86 -2.77 -12.55
C ARG A 77 10.09 -2.00 -13.07
N PRO A 78 10.06 -1.36 -14.26
CA PRO A 78 11.16 -0.51 -14.70
C PRO A 78 11.38 0.70 -13.77
N GLN A 79 10.30 1.38 -13.35
CA GLN A 79 10.36 2.51 -12.41
C GLN A 79 10.97 2.06 -11.07
N TYR A 80 10.55 0.90 -10.56
CA TYR A 80 11.14 0.32 -9.35
C TYR A 80 12.64 0.03 -9.50
N ALA A 81 13.06 -0.50 -10.65
CA ALA A 81 14.47 -0.80 -10.93
C ALA A 81 15.33 0.47 -11.02
N GLU A 82 14.81 1.55 -11.59
CA GLU A 82 15.49 2.85 -11.63
C GLU A 82 15.66 3.45 -10.24
N ILE A 83 14.62 3.38 -9.40
CA ILE A 83 14.69 3.83 -8.01
C ILE A 83 15.71 2.99 -7.23
N ARG A 84 15.81 1.67 -7.49
CA ARG A 84 16.85 0.78 -6.93
C ARG A 84 18.26 1.15 -7.33
N LYS A 85 18.46 1.62 -8.57
CA LYS A 85 19.78 1.98 -9.11
C LYS A 85 20.24 3.36 -8.68
N THR A 86 19.31 4.28 -8.43
CA THR A 86 19.64 5.65 -8.02
C THR A 86 20.30 5.59 -6.63
N LYS A 87 21.55 6.06 -6.52
CA LYS A 87 22.37 6.01 -5.29
C LYS A 87 21.61 6.61 -4.10
N GLY A 88 20.98 5.76 -3.29
CA GLY A 88 20.11 6.23 -2.20
C GLY A 88 19.15 5.20 -1.60
N TRP A 89 19.26 3.91 -1.96
CA TRP A 89 18.49 2.81 -1.36
C TRP A 89 18.95 2.49 0.07
N GLN A 90 19.04 3.51 0.91
CA GLN A 90 19.02 3.38 2.36
C GLN A 90 17.69 3.85 2.95
N LYS A 91 16.79 4.39 2.12
CA LYS A 91 15.44 4.75 2.52
C LYS A 91 14.50 3.57 2.32
N ASP A 92 13.70 3.27 3.35
CA ASP A 92 12.64 2.27 3.30
C ASP A 92 11.66 2.60 2.17
N VAL A 93 11.20 1.59 1.42
CA VAL A 93 10.30 1.84 0.27
C VAL A 93 8.93 2.38 0.73
N SER A 94 8.54 2.08 1.98
CA SER A 94 7.45 2.71 2.71
C SER A 94 7.55 4.24 2.80
N SER A 95 8.75 4.80 2.64
CA SER A 95 8.99 6.25 2.62
C SER A 95 8.97 6.88 1.22
N ILE A 96 8.72 6.09 0.17
CA ILE A 96 8.71 6.55 -1.24
C ILE A 96 7.33 6.34 -1.87
N TYR A 97 6.65 5.27 -1.51
CA TYR A 97 5.37 4.85 -2.07
C TYR A 97 4.18 5.37 -1.24
N GLY A 98 3.05 5.57 -1.92
CA GLY A 98 1.87 6.23 -1.36
C GLY A 98 0.78 5.28 -0.85
N ALA A 99 -0.42 5.84 -0.68
CA ALA A 99 -1.60 5.13 -0.20
C ALA A 99 -2.13 4.09 -1.22
N GLU A 100 -1.85 4.29 -2.51
CA GLU A 100 -2.21 3.38 -3.59
C GLU A 100 -1.63 1.99 -3.36
N HIS A 101 -0.31 1.91 -3.19
CA HIS A 101 0.41 0.66 -2.94
C HIS A 101 0.07 0.07 -1.58
N LEU A 102 -0.17 0.92 -0.57
CA LEU A 102 -0.63 0.47 0.74
C LEU A 102 -1.97 -0.26 0.61
N LEU A 103 -2.92 0.29 -0.15
CA LEU A 103 -4.21 -0.35 -0.38
C LEU A 103 -4.04 -1.74 -1.01
N ARG A 104 -3.15 -1.90 -2.01
CA ARG A 104 -2.84 -3.22 -2.60
C ARG A 104 -2.31 -4.22 -1.56
N MET A 105 -1.47 -3.74 -0.64
CA MET A 105 -0.96 -4.53 0.47
C MET A 105 -2.09 -4.99 1.40
N LEU A 106 -2.99 -4.08 1.78
CA LEU A 106 -4.12 -4.39 2.67
C LEU A 106 -5.08 -5.41 2.05
N VAL A 107 -5.33 -5.33 0.74
CA VAL A 107 -6.13 -6.31 0.00
C VAL A 107 -5.45 -7.69 -0.03
N SER A 108 -4.11 -7.72 -0.08
CA SER A 108 -3.32 -8.97 -0.12
C SER A 108 -3.02 -9.56 1.27
N LEU A 109 -3.18 -8.78 2.34
CA LEU A 109 -2.89 -9.15 3.73
C LEU A 109 -3.56 -10.46 4.18
N PRO A 110 -4.84 -10.76 3.83
CA PRO A 110 -5.48 -12.00 4.29
C PRO A 110 -4.77 -13.26 3.81
N GLN A 111 -4.27 -13.26 2.57
CA GLN A 111 -3.56 -14.41 2.00
C GLN A 111 -2.25 -14.66 2.73
N MET A 112 -1.59 -13.59 3.17
CA MET A 112 -0.40 -13.75 3.99
C MET A 112 -0.68 -14.32 5.37
N VAL A 113 -1.72 -13.82 6.05
CA VAL A 113 -2.00 -14.20 7.43
C VAL A 113 -2.32 -15.69 7.51
N VAL A 114 -2.82 -16.28 6.41
CA VAL A 114 -2.96 -17.73 6.26
C VAL A 114 -1.61 -18.45 6.21
N SER A 115 -0.57 -17.83 5.66
CA SER A 115 0.78 -18.39 5.58
C SER A 115 1.66 -18.13 6.81
N SER A 116 1.19 -17.32 7.78
CA SER A 116 1.93 -17.01 9.00
C SER A 116 1.55 -17.95 10.15
N THR A 117 2.43 -18.09 11.14
CA THR A 117 2.22 -18.93 12.34
C THR A 117 1.51 -18.18 13.46
N MET A 118 0.69 -17.16 13.14
CA MET A 118 0.01 -16.33 14.14
C MET A 118 -1.17 -17.09 14.77
N ASP A 119 -1.36 -16.90 16.07
CA ASP A 119 -2.50 -17.45 16.80
C ASP A 119 -3.80 -16.67 16.50
N ALA A 120 -4.94 -17.26 16.86
CA ALA A 120 -6.25 -16.70 16.54
C ALA A 120 -6.53 -15.35 17.21
N GLU A 121 -5.99 -15.09 18.40
CA GLU A 121 -6.15 -13.82 19.12
C GLU A 121 -5.38 -12.70 18.41
N SER A 122 -4.11 -12.97 18.08
CA SER A 122 -3.28 -12.04 17.30
C SER A 122 -3.88 -11.72 15.93
N ILE A 123 -4.46 -12.72 15.24
CA ILE A 123 -5.16 -12.52 13.96
C ILE A 123 -6.40 -11.64 14.15
N GLY A 124 -7.16 -11.83 15.23
CA GLY A 124 -8.30 -10.99 15.59
C GLY A 124 -7.88 -9.53 15.78
N LEU A 125 -6.82 -9.30 16.55
CA LEU A 125 -6.28 -7.97 16.81
C LEU A 125 -5.84 -7.27 15.51
N VAL A 126 -5.03 -7.93 14.69
CA VAL A 126 -4.60 -7.37 13.39
C VAL A 126 -5.81 -7.03 12.53
N LYS A 127 -6.81 -7.92 12.48
CA LYS A 127 -8.02 -7.68 11.69
C LYS A 127 -8.76 -6.42 12.14
N ASP A 128 -8.92 -6.21 13.44
CA ASP A 128 -9.64 -5.05 13.96
C ASP A 128 -8.90 -3.75 13.65
N TYR A 129 -7.58 -3.70 13.90
CA TYR A 129 -6.75 -2.53 13.56
C TYR A 129 -6.70 -2.25 12.06
N VAL A 130 -6.69 -3.28 11.21
CA VAL A 130 -6.70 -3.07 9.76
C VAL A 130 -8.07 -2.59 9.29
N ASN A 131 -9.18 -2.99 9.93
CA ASN A 131 -10.50 -2.44 9.60
C ASN A 131 -10.62 -0.95 9.98
N GLU A 132 -10.05 -0.54 11.12
CA GLU A 132 -9.92 0.88 11.47
C GLU A 132 -9.06 1.64 10.45
N LEU A 133 -7.95 1.05 10.02
CA LEU A 133 -7.11 1.62 8.95
C LEU A 133 -7.89 1.81 7.65
N LEU A 134 -8.67 0.81 7.23
CA LEU A 134 -9.51 0.92 6.03
C LEU A 134 -10.56 2.03 6.18
N SER A 135 -11.15 2.18 7.37
CA SER A 135 -12.11 3.25 7.65
C SER A 135 -11.45 4.63 7.60
N PHE A 136 -10.24 4.76 8.15
CA PHE A 136 -9.43 5.97 8.05
C PHE A 136 -9.07 6.30 6.59
N LEU A 137 -8.68 5.30 5.78
CA LEU A 137 -8.38 5.49 4.36
C LEU A 137 -9.59 5.98 3.58
N VAL A 138 -10.81 5.52 3.93
CA VAL A 138 -12.05 6.03 3.32
C VAL A 138 -12.29 7.49 3.72
N ALA A 139 -12.14 7.83 5.00
CA ALA A 139 -12.38 9.18 5.51
C ALA A 139 -11.40 10.21 4.92
N GLU A 140 -10.15 9.82 4.70
CA GLU A 140 -9.07 10.70 4.21
C GLU A 140 -8.74 10.45 2.73
N ARG A 141 -9.65 9.79 1.99
CA ARG A 141 -9.36 9.31 0.63
C ARG A 141 -8.93 10.44 -0.31
N ASP A 142 -9.58 11.60 -0.23
CA ASP A 142 -9.35 12.73 -1.12
C ASP A 142 -8.00 13.41 -0.83
N ARG A 143 -7.45 13.20 0.39
CA ARG A 143 -6.12 13.69 0.78
C ARG A 143 -5.02 12.68 0.49
N LEU A 144 -5.32 11.38 0.59
CA LEU A 144 -4.33 10.31 0.55
C LEU A 144 -4.10 9.76 -0.87
N PHE A 145 -5.17 9.57 -1.65
CA PHE A 145 -5.09 9.02 -3.01
C PHE A 145 -4.96 10.12 -4.06
N LEU A 146 -4.17 9.87 -5.11
CA LEU A 146 -4.09 10.79 -6.25
C LEU A 146 -5.38 10.74 -7.08
N SER A 147 -5.85 11.90 -7.50
CA SER A 147 -6.93 12.00 -8.49
C SER A 147 -6.48 11.67 -9.91
N GLU A 148 -5.21 11.96 -10.24
CA GLU A 148 -4.66 11.73 -11.58
C GLU A 148 -3.24 11.18 -11.53
N TYR A 149 -2.96 10.21 -12.41
CA TYR A 149 -1.65 9.58 -12.55
C TYR A 149 -0.93 10.13 -13.77
N GLN A 150 0.41 10.15 -13.73
CA GLN A 150 1.20 10.64 -14.85
C GLN A 150 1.23 9.63 -15.98
N SER A 151 0.95 10.09 -17.21
CA SER A 151 1.12 9.26 -18.40
C SER A 151 2.60 8.94 -18.60
N ALA A 152 2.93 7.66 -18.76
CA ALA A 152 4.31 7.24 -18.99
C ALA A 152 4.78 7.70 -20.38
N SER A 153 6.05 8.10 -20.47
CA SER A 153 6.67 8.48 -21.74
C SER A 153 6.73 7.29 -22.71
N LEU A 154 6.79 7.58 -24.01
CA LEU A 154 6.92 6.53 -25.05
C LEU A 154 8.19 5.69 -24.83
N GLN A 155 9.28 6.32 -24.38
CA GLN A 155 10.52 5.62 -24.02
C GLN A 155 10.28 4.61 -22.89
N TYR A 156 9.57 5.02 -21.83
CA TYR A 156 9.24 4.14 -20.72
C TYR A 156 8.33 2.99 -21.17
N GLN A 157 7.31 3.28 -21.98
CA GLN A 157 6.40 2.26 -22.50
C GLN A 157 7.15 1.19 -23.30
N ASN A 158 8.12 1.58 -24.13
CA ASN A 158 8.94 0.64 -24.88
C ASN A 158 9.78 -0.27 -23.97
N ILE A 159 10.38 0.30 -22.91
CA ILE A 159 11.16 -0.46 -21.92
C ILE A 159 10.27 -1.44 -21.15
N SER A 160 9.05 -1.05 -20.79
CA SER A 160 8.10 -1.88 -20.02
C SER A 160 7.49 -3.03 -20.82
N ARG A 161 7.41 -2.90 -22.15
CA ARG A 161 6.87 -3.91 -23.08
C ARG A 161 7.91 -4.93 -23.54
N SER A 162 9.19 -4.56 -23.47
CA SER A 162 10.33 -5.44 -23.73
C SER A 162 10.44 -6.54 -22.67
#